data_AF-A0A9Q3JKZ0-F1
#
_entry.id   AF-A0A9Q3JKZ0-F1
#
_cell.length_a   1.000
_cell.length_b   1.000
_cell.length_c   1.000
_cell.angle_alpha   90.00
_cell.angle_beta   90.00
_cell.angle_gamma   90.00
#
_symmetry.space_group_name_H-M   'P 1'
#
loop_
_entity.id
_entity.type
_entity.pdbx_description
1 polymer ?
#
loop_
_entity_poly.entity_id
_entity_poly.type
_entity_poly.pdbx_seq_one_letter_code
_entity_poly.pdbx_strand_id
1 'polypeptide(L)'
;MSEFWTNLYEMLGKKLAFSTAYHPQTDGLVERMIQTMEDILRGFCAYGMEYKDHEGYTHDWGTLLPAVQLYYNTRQHSKTGKTPSLVEKG
;
A
#
# COMPACT_ATOMS: atom_id res chain seq x y z
N MET A 1 19.46 11.85 5.83
CA MET A 1 19.18 10.67 4.98
C MET A 1 20.25 9.63 5.26
N SER A 2 19.91 8.35 5.31
CA SER A 2 20.94 7.31 5.49
C SER A 2 21.86 7.28 4.27
N GLU A 3 23.17 7.20 4.51
CA GLU A 3 24.20 7.06 3.47
C GLU A 3 23.91 5.86 2.56
N PHE A 4 23.36 4.80 3.12
CA PHE A 4 22.91 3.61 2.38
C PHE A 4 21.92 3.95 1.25
N TRP A 5 20.88 4.74 1.55
CA TRP A 5 19.83 5.05 0.57
C TRP A 5 20.34 6.03 -0.49
N THR A 6 21.22 6.96 -0.14
CA THR A 6 21.85 7.86 -1.12
C THR A 6 22.68 7.04 -2.12
N ASN A 7 23.57 6.17 -1.62
CA ASN A 7 24.44 5.36 -2.46
C ASN A 7 23.65 4.39 -3.35
N LEU A 8 22.59 3.77 -2.82
CA LEU A 8 21.74 2.86 -3.59
C LEU A 8 21.06 3.57 -4.79
N TYR A 9 20.52 4.76 -4.57
CA TYR A 9 19.82 5.50 -5.64
C TYR A 9 20.78 6.06 -6.68
N GLU A 10 22.00 6.45 -6.27
CA GLU A 10 23.08 6.82 -7.19
C GLU A 10 23.49 5.64 -8.08
N MET A 11 23.65 4.43 -7.50
CA MET A 11 23.96 3.22 -8.27
C MET A 11 22.86 2.85 -9.26
N LEU A 12 21.59 3.08 -8.91
CA LEU A 12 20.44 2.81 -9.79
C LEU A 12 20.23 3.90 -10.85
N GLY A 13 21.02 4.99 -10.85
CA GLY A 13 20.87 6.12 -11.76
C GLY A 13 19.54 6.87 -11.57
N LYS A 14 18.94 6.78 -10.38
CA LYS A 14 17.66 7.40 -10.06
C LYS A 14 17.86 8.64 -9.20
N LYS A 15 17.22 9.74 -9.58
CA LYS A 15 17.19 10.95 -8.76
C LYS A 15 16.22 10.72 -7.60
N LEU A 16 16.75 10.76 -6.37
CA LEU A 16 15.93 10.66 -5.17
C LEU A 16 15.16 11.98 -4.98
N ALA A 17 13.83 11.90 -5.08
CA ALA A 17 12.94 13.01 -4.80
C ALA A 17 12.44 12.86 -3.35
N PHE A 18 12.89 13.74 -2.46
CA PHE A 18 12.44 13.75 -1.08
C PHE A 18 11.13 14.53 -0.99
N SER A 19 10.12 13.95 -0.34
CA SER A 19 9.07 14.78 0.26
C SER A 19 9.70 15.55 1.42
N THR A 20 9.39 16.85 1.52
CA THR A 20 9.88 17.65 2.64
C THR A 20 9.18 17.18 3.92
N ALA A 21 9.90 17.16 5.04
CA ALA A 21 9.28 16.89 6.34
C ALA A 21 8.12 17.90 6.54
N TYR A 22 6.94 17.40 6.91
CA TYR A 22 5.70 18.17 7.03
C TYR A 22 5.06 18.65 5.72
N HIS A 23 5.18 17.92 4.60
CA HIS A 23 4.46 18.20 3.36
C HIS A 23 3.55 17.04 2.91
N PRO A 24 2.27 17.04 3.32
CA PRO A 24 1.27 16.06 2.87
C PRO A 24 0.91 16.20 1.37
N GLN A 25 1.36 17.26 0.70
CA GLN A 25 0.96 17.53 -0.69
C GLN A 25 1.60 16.58 -1.71
N THR A 26 2.85 16.17 -1.50
CA THR A 26 3.53 15.16 -2.34
C THR A 26 3.15 13.74 -1.98
N ASP A 27 2.94 13.48 -0.68
CA ASP A 27 2.66 12.12 -0.19
C ASP A 27 1.16 11.80 -0.17
N GLY A 28 0.28 12.76 -0.41
CA GLY A 28 -1.18 12.58 -0.31
C GLY A 28 -1.78 11.53 -1.25
N LEU A 29 -1.10 11.16 -2.35
CA LEU A 29 -1.52 10.00 -3.16
C LEU A 29 -1.18 8.68 -2.48
N VAL A 30 0.04 8.58 -1.94
CA VAL A 30 0.51 7.40 -1.19
C VAL A 30 -0.30 7.25 0.09
N GLU A 31 -0.54 8.34 0.83
CA GLU A 31 -1.38 8.35 2.04
C GLU A 31 -2.81 7.89 1.74
N ARG A 32 -3.45 8.39 0.67
CA ARG A 32 -4.79 7.92 0.27
C ARG A 32 -4.80 6.45 -0.13
N MET A 33 -3.75 5.98 -0.80
CA MET A 33 -3.60 4.57 -1.14
C MET A 33 -3.49 3.71 0.12
N ILE A 34 -2.62 4.09 1.06
CA ILE A 34 -2.44 3.41 2.35
C ILE A 34 -3.76 3.37 3.11
N GLN A 35 -4.47 4.50 3.23
CA GLN A 35 -5.76 4.55 3.92
C GLN A 35 -6.79 3.60 3.29
N THR A 36 -6.84 3.54 1.96
CA THR A 36 -7.75 2.63 1.24
C THR A 36 -7.41 1.17 1.51
N MET A 37 -6.12 0.81 1.52
CA MET A 37 -5.67 -0.55 1.83
C MET A 37 -5.96 -0.93 3.28
N GLU A 38 -5.76 0.00 4.23
CA GLU A 38 -6.12 -0.18 5.64
C GLU A 38 -7.61 -0.42 5.83
N ASP A 39 -8.48 0.33 5.16
CA ASP A 39 -9.93 0.16 5.26
C ASP A 39 -10.38 -1.19 4.70
N ILE A 40 -9.75 -1.65 3.62
CA ILE A 40 -9.98 -2.98 3.05
C ILE A 40 -9.52 -4.06 4.05
N LEU A 41 -8.31 -3.95 4.60
CA LEU A 41 -7.78 -4.87 5.60
C LEU A 41 -8.68 -4.93 6.83
N ARG A 42 -9.14 -3.78 7.33
CA ARG A 42 -10.05 -3.70 8.47
C ARG A 42 -11.37 -4.42 8.18
N GLY A 43 -11.88 -4.30 6.96
CA GLY A 43 -13.03 -5.08 6.48
C GLY A 43 -12.77 -6.58 6.49
N PHE A 44 -11.64 -7.04 5.93
CA PHE A 44 -11.30 -8.46 5.91
C PHE A 44 -11.07 -9.06 7.30
N CYS A 45 -10.42 -8.31 8.20
CA CYS A 45 -10.27 -8.70 9.59
C CYS A 45 -11.65 -8.79 10.27
N ALA A 46 -12.48 -7.75 10.16
CA ALA A 46 -13.80 -7.71 10.82
C ALA A 46 -14.82 -8.74 10.29
N TYR A 47 -14.70 -9.21 9.05
CA TYR A 47 -15.72 -10.03 8.40
C TYR A 47 -15.46 -11.54 8.34
N GLY A 48 -14.29 -12.07 8.74
CA GLY A 48 -14.20 -13.54 8.76
C GLY A 48 -12.84 -14.22 8.74
N MET A 49 -11.76 -13.61 9.23
CA MET A 49 -10.54 -14.38 9.52
C MET A 49 -10.15 -14.25 10.99
N GLU A 50 -11.09 -14.59 11.87
CA GLU A 50 -10.79 -14.96 13.25
C GLU A 50 -9.99 -16.27 13.22
N TYR A 51 -8.67 -16.20 13.11
CA TYR A 51 -7.83 -17.34 13.43
C TYR A 51 -7.76 -17.45 14.95
N LYS A 52 -8.35 -18.52 15.48
CA LYS A 52 -8.20 -18.86 16.89
C LYS A 52 -6.84 -19.53 17.07
N ASP A 53 -5.88 -18.78 17.58
CA ASP A 53 -4.62 -19.34 18.05
C ASP A 53 -4.70 -19.63 19.56
N HIS A 54 -3.58 -20.02 20.16
CA HIS A 54 -3.50 -20.34 21.59
C HIS A 54 -3.68 -19.10 22.50
N GLU A 55 -3.59 -17.89 21.94
CA GLU A 55 -3.55 -16.60 22.65
C GLU A 55 -4.82 -15.76 22.44
N GLY A 56 -5.66 -16.09 21.44
CA GLY A 56 -6.97 -15.48 21.25
C GLY A 56 -7.44 -15.45 19.80
N TYR A 57 -8.25 -14.45 19.48
CA TYR A 57 -8.61 -14.12 18.10
C TYR A 57 -7.51 -13.28 17.48
N THR A 58 -6.73 -13.89 16.60
CA THR A 58 -5.66 -13.22 15.84
C THR A 58 -6.09 -13.06 14.39
N HIS A 59 -5.82 -11.89 13.82
CA HIS A 59 -5.92 -11.65 12.39
C HIS A 59 -4.51 -11.65 11.82
N ASP A 60 -4.14 -12.70 11.07
CA ASP A 60 -2.90 -12.70 10.30
C ASP A 60 -3.07 -11.81 9.07
N TRP A 61 -2.91 -10.51 9.27
CA TRP A 61 -2.99 -9.50 8.20
C TRP A 61 -1.95 -9.74 7.10
N GLY A 62 -0.82 -10.40 7.42
CA GLY A 62 0.22 -10.75 6.46
C GLY A 62 -0.29 -11.70 5.38
N THR A 63 -1.11 -12.69 5.77
CA THR A 63 -1.75 -13.62 4.82
C THR A 63 -2.83 -12.96 3.96
N LEU A 64 -3.40 -11.84 4.42
CA LEU A 64 -4.40 -11.07 3.67
C LEU A 64 -3.78 -10.15 2.62
N LEU A 65 -2.50 -9.78 2.74
CA LEU A 65 -1.85 -8.83 1.84
C LEU A 65 -1.98 -9.18 0.35
N PRO A 66 -1.77 -10.44 -0.09
CA PRO A 66 -1.93 -10.78 -1.51
C PRO A 66 -3.38 -10.58 -2.01
N ALA A 67 -4.38 -10.91 -1.17
CA ALA A 67 -5.79 -10.75 -1.51
C ALA A 67 -6.19 -9.27 -1.57
N VAL A 68 -5.74 -8.47 -0.61
CA VAL A 68 -5.97 -7.01 -0.58
C VAL A 68 -5.30 -6.33 -1.77
N GLN A 69 -4.07 -6.72 -2.10
CA GLN A 69 -3.35 -6.18 -3.26
C GLN A 69 -4.07 -6.51 -4.57
N LEU A 70 -4.53 -7.75 -4.74
CA LEU A 70 -5.31 -8.15 -5.93
C LEU A 70 -6.61 -7.35 -6.03
N TYR A 71 -7.34 -7.22 -4.93
CA TYR A 71 -8.59 -6.46 -4.90
C TYR A 71 -8.37 -4.99 -5.23
N TYR A 72 -7.36 -4.35 -4.64
CA TYR A 72 -7.02 -2.96 -4.95
C TYR A 72 -6.63 -2.79 -6.42
N ASN A 73 -5.75 -3.66 -6.94
CA ASN A 73 -5.26 -3.59 -8.32
C ASN A 73 -6.30 -3.91 -9.40
N THR A 74 -7.42 -4.53 -9.02
CA THR A 74 -8.53 -4.89 -9.93
C THR A 74 -9.73 -3.96 -9.80
N ARG A 75 -9.75 -3.07 -8.79
CA ARG A 75 -10.82 -2.07 -8.65
C ARG A 75 -10.62 -0.91 -9.61
N GLN A 76 -11.69 -0.50 -10.27
CA GLN A 76 -11.69 0.70 -11.10
C GLN A 76 -11.70 1.93 -10.20
N HIS A 77 -10.75 2.85 -10.43
CA HIS A 77 -10.80 4.15 -9.78
C HIS A 77 -11.85 5.02 -10.45
N SER A 78 -12.74 5.60 -9.64
CA SER A 78 -13.83 6.47 -10.10
C SER A 78 -13.37 7.67 -10.93
N LYS A 79 -12.13 8.16 -10.71
CA LYS A 79 -11.56 9.29 -11.46
C LYS A 79 -10.94 8.92 -12.80
N THR A 80 -10.41 7.72 -12.95
CA THR A 80 -9.70 7.29 -14.18
C THR A 80 -10.51 6.31 -15.02
N GLY A 81 -11.55 5.69 -14.46
CA GLY A 81 -12.34 4.63 -15.10
C GLY A 81 -11.53 3.36 -15.39
N LYS A 82 -10.29 3.28 -14.90
CA LYS A 82 -9.34 2.19 -15.14
C LYS A 82 -8.88 1.60 -13.82
N THR A 83 -8.44 0.34 -13.85
CA THR A 83 -7.81 -0.30 -12.71
C THR A 83 -6.34 0.14 -12.61
N PRO A 84 -5.74 0.24 -11.40
CA PRO A 84 -4.33 0.58 -11.25
C PRO A 84 -3.40 -0.31 -12.11
N SER A 85 -3.67 -1.61 -12.14
CA SER A 85 -2.91 -2.58 -12.94
C SER A 85 -2.92 -2.32 -14.45
N LEU A 86 -3.96 -1.68 -14.98
CA LEU A 86 -4.05 -1.31 -16.40
C LEU A 86 -3.34 0.01 -16.70
N VAL A 87 -3.16 0.87 -15.70
CA VAL A 87 -2.44 2.16 -15.86
C VAL A 87 -0.94 1.96 -15.74
N GLU A 88 -0.49 1.01 -14.92
CA GLU A 88 0.94 0.71 -14.73
C GLU A 88 1.57 -0.11 -15.86
N LYS A 89 0.75 -0.80 -16.67
CA LYS A 89 1.20 -1.67 -17.77
C LYS A 89 1.11 -1.05 -19.17
N GLY A 90 0.65 0.20 -19.28
CA GLY A 90 0.56 0.96 -20.52
C GLY A 90 1.70 1.95 -20.67
#